data_AF-A0A565BT55-F1
#
_entry.id   AF-A0A565BT55-F1
#
_cell.length_a   1.000
_cell.length_b   1.000
_cell.length_c   1.000
_cell.angle_alpha   90.00
_cell.angle_beta   90.00
_cell.angle_gamma   90.00
#
_symmetry.space_group_name_H-M   'P 1'
#
loop_
_entity.id
_entity.type
_entity.pdbx_description
1 polymer ?
#
loop_
_entity_poly.entity_id
_entity_poly.type
_entity_poly.pdbx_seq_one_letter_code
_entity_poly.pdbx_strand_id
1 'polypeptide(L)'
;MVADKTPTLAILFSGRPMVLEPQILTKTEALVAAWLPGSEGQGIADVIFGDYDFEGKLPVSWFKNVEQLPLDIDANGYFPLFPLGFGLKL
;
A
#
# COMPACT_ATOMS: atom_id res chain seq x y z
N MET A 1 12.64 10.56 -10.08
CA MET A 1 12.27 10.10 -8.71
C MET A 1 13.53 9.81 -7.92
N VAL A 2 13.47 9.90 -6.59
CA VAL A 2 14.58 9.43 -5.72
C VAL A 2 14.93 7.97 -6.04
N ALA A 3 13.89 7.15 -6.25
CA ALA A 3 14.00 5.74 -6.61
C ALA A 3 14.74 5.44 -7.94
N ASP A 4 14.99 6.42 -8.81
CA ASP A 4 15.77 6.18 -10.03
C ASP A 4 17.27 5.96 -9.77
N LYS A 5 17.75 6.37 -8.58
CA LYS A 5 19.18 6.39 -8.25
C LYS A 5 19.50 5.79 -6.89
N THR A 6 18.49 5.44 -6.10
CA THR A 6 18.67 5.03 -4.70
C THR A 6 17.56 4.07 -4.32
N PRO A 7 17.88 2.91 -3.70
CA PRO A 7 16.86 2.03 -3.15
C PRO A 7 15.93 2.79 -2.22
N THR A 8 14.63 2.75 -2.50
CA THR A 8 13.61 3.61 -1.91
C THR A 8 12.45 2.77 -1.41
N LEU A 9 12.14 2.90 -0.11
CA LEU A 9 10.85 2.52 0.45
C LEU A 9 9.92 3.72 0.39
N ALA A 10 8.79 3.59 -0.33
CA ALA A 10 7.77 4.61 -0.40
C ALA A 10 6.73 4.42 0.71
N ILE A 11 6.39 5.50 1.40
CA ILE A 11 5.33 5.52 2.43
C ILE A 11 4.18 6.36 1.89
N LEU A 12 3.03 5.73 1.68
CA LEU A 12 1.83 6.37 1.18
C LEU A 12 0.88 6.70 2.33
N PHE A 13 0.61 7.98 2.52
CA PHE A 13 -0.41 8.48 3.44
C PHE A 13 -1.68 8.80 2.66
N SER A 14 -2.77 8.08 2.94
CA SER A 14 -4.06 8.30 2.30
C SER A 14 -5.21 7.77 3.15
N GLY A 15 -6.39 8.39 3.06
CA GLY A 15 -7.58 7.87 3.76
C GLY A 15 -8.26 6.68 3.06
N ARG A 16 -7.78 6.30 1.88
CA ARG A 16 -8.38 5.28 0.99
C ARG A 16 -7.36 4.82 -0.06
N PRO A 17 -7.61 3.70 -0.77
CA PRO A 17 -6.83 3.31 -1.93
C PRO A 17 -6.79 4.44 -2.98
N MET A 18 -5.60 4.70 -3.49
CA MET A 18 -5.34 5.71 -4.53
C MET A 18 -4.85 5.02 -5.80
N VAL A 19 -4.94 5.70 -6.94
CA VAL A 19 -4.25 5.26 -8.16
C VAL A 19 -2.75 5.19 -7.83
N LEU A 20 -2.17 4.00 -7.90
CA LEU A 20 -0.73 3.82 -7.80
C LEU A 20 -0.16 3.94 -9.21
N GLU A 21 0.54 5.04 -9.48
CA GLU A 21 1.20 5.19 -10.77
C GLU A 21 2.17 4.03 -11.00
N PRO A 22 2.25 3.46 -12.21
CA PRO A 22 3.10 2.31 -12.49
C PRO A 22 4.56 2.51 -12.06
N GLN A 23 5.05 3.74 -12.13
CA GLN A 23 6.41 4.11 -11.73
C GLN A 23 6.69 3.89 -10.25
N ILE A 24 5.68 4.04 -9.37
CA ILE A 24 5.85 3.73 -7.94
C ILE A 24 6.12 2.24 -7.79
N LEU A 25 5.22 1.40 -8.29
CA LEU A 25 5.33 -0.06 -8.15
C LEU A 25 6.54 -0.68 -8.86
N THR A 26 7.04 -0.05 -9.92
CA THR A 26 8.15 -0.59 -10.72
C THR A 26 9.53 -0.07 -10.31
N LYS A 27 9.60 1.07 -9.62
CA LYS A 27 10.88 1.70 -9.27
C LYS A 27 11.21 1.65 -7.79
N THR A 28 10.22 1.50 -6.91
CA THR A 28 10.47 1.39 -5.47
C THR A 28 10.61 -0.07 -5.07
N GLU A 29 11.54 -0.34 -4.16
CA GLU A 29 11.84 -1.66 -3.61
C GLU A 29 10.76 -2.11 -2.62
N ALA A 30 10.10 -1.15 -1.97
CA ALA A 30 9.00 -1.40 -1.06
C ALA A 30 7.99 -0.24 -1.05
N LEU A 31 6.73 -0.56 -0.77
CA LEU A 31 5.64 0.39 -0.61
C LEU A 31 4.86 0.04 0.66
N VAL A 32 4.69 1.02 1.56
CA VAL A 32 3.87 0.92 2.77
C VAL A 32 2.67 1.84 2.64
N ALA A 33 1.46 1.29 2.74
CA ALA A 33 0.25 2.08 2.91
C ALA A 33 0.06 2.38 4.41
N ALA A 34 0.44 3.60 4.82
CA ALA A 34 0.41 4.04 6.22
C ALA A 34 -0.95 4.63 6.65
N TRP A 35 -1.88 4.78 5.72
CA TRP A 35 -3.19 5.37 5.93
C TRP A 35 -3.12 6.80 6.51
N LEU A 36 -3.87 7.10 7.56
CA LEU A 36 -3.82 8.34 8.34
C LEU A 36 -3.42 8.00 9.79
N PRO A 37 -2.11 7.87 10.08
CA PRO A 37 -1.61 7.23 11.31
C PRO A 37 -1.65 8.10 12.57
N GLY A 38 -2.13 9.34 12.47
CA GLY A 38 -2.19 10.28 13.60
C GLY A 38 -0.84 10.92 13.93
N SER A 39 -0.66 11.31 15.21
CA SER A 39 0.53 12.04 15.68
C SER A 39 1.75 11.17 15.89
N GLU A 40 1.56 9.88 16.15
CA GLU A 40 2.61 8.95 16.58
C GLU A 40 3.39 8.39 15.38
N GLY A 41 4.04 9.27 14.61
CA GLY A 41 4.82 8.89 13.42
C GLY A 41 5.96 7.90 13.70
N GLN A 42 6.41 7.80 14.96
CA GLN A 42 7.41 6.83 15.38
C GLN A 42 6.95 5.38 15.18
N GLY A 43 5.65 5.09 15.28
CA GLY A 43 5.13 3.76 15.02
C GLY A 43 5.39 3.26 13.59
N ILE A 44 5.61 4.16 12.62
CA ILE A 44 6.04 3.78 11.27
C ILE A 44 7.51 3.38 11.26
N ALA A 45 8.36 4.09 12.00
CA ALA A 45 9.78 3.77 12.09
C ALA A 45 10.01 2.42 12.78
N ASP A 46 9.25 2.14 13.85
CA ASP A 46 9.33 0.90 14.62
C ASP A 46 9.20 -0.35 13.71
N VAL A 47 8.29 -0.33 12.73
CA VAL A 47 8.14 -1.46 11.77
C VAL A 47 9.12 -1.41 10.60
N ILE A 48 9.52 -0.22 10.12
CA ILE A 48 10.47 -0.09 8.99
C ILE A 48 11.86 -0.56 9.40
N PHE A 49 12.30 -0.27 10.63
CA PHE A 49 13.62 -0.63 11.12
C PHE A 49 13.66 -1.99 11.85
N GLY A 50 12.52 -2.68 11.95
CA GLY A 50 12.45 -4.06 12.41
C GLY A 50 12.38 -4.22 13.93
N ASP A 51 11.93 -3.20 14.66
CA ASP A 51 11.58 -3.36 16.09
C ASP A 51 10.30 -4.20 16.24
N TYR A 52 9.42 -4.18 15.23
CA TYR A 52 8.22 -5.02 15.11
C TYR A 52 7.98 -5.49 13.67
N ASP A 53 7.27 -6.63 13.52
CA ASP A 53 6.89 -7.18 12.22
C ASP A 53 5.70 -6.44 11.58
N PHE A 54 5.62 -6.48 10.26
CA PHE A 54 4.41 -6.05 9.54
C PHE A 54 3.30 -7.10 9.65
N GLU A 55 2.22 -6.74 10.33
CA GLU A 55 1.02 -7.60 10.44
C GLU A 55 -0.19 -7.08 9.67
N GLY A 56 -0.16 -5.80 9.25
CA GLY A 56 -1.28 -5.11 8.63
C GLY A 56 -1.80 -5.80 7.37
N LYS A 57 -3.12 -5.97 7.30
CA LYS A 57 -3.84 -6.48 6.13
C LYS A 57 -4.78 -5.41 5.59
N LEU A 58 -4.90 -5.33 4.25
CA LEU A 58 -5.77 -4.37 3.59
C LEU A 58 -7.23 -4.57 4.06
N PRO A 59 -7.85 -3.54 4.67
CA PRO A 59 -9.26 -3.60 5.07
C PRO A 59 -10.22 -3.32 3.90
N VAL A 60 -9.66 -2.93 2.75
CA VAL A 60 -10.38 -2.65 1.49
C VAL A 60 -9.54 -3.09 0.30
N SER A 61 -10.17 -3.55 -0.77
CA SER A 61 -9.48 -3.94 -2.00
C SER A 61 -8.82 -2.73 -2.67
N TRP A 62 -7.60 -2.90 -3.18
CA TRP A 62 -6.92 -1.87 -3.96
C TRP A 62 -7.23 -2.06 -5.45
N PHE A 63 -7.80 -1.05 -6.10
CA PHE A 63 -8.13 -1.09 -7.53
C PHE A 63 -6.89 -0.88 -8.41
N LYS A 64 -6.90 -1.41 -9.65
CA LYS A 64 -5.85 -1.18 -10.65
C LYS A 64 -6.03 0.19 -11.32
N ASN A 65 -7.27 0.56 -11.60
CA ASN A 65 -7.66 1.84 -12.18
C ASN A 65 -9.05 2.25 -11.67
N VAL A 66 -9.43 3.50 -11.92
CA VAL A 66 -10.66 4.08 -11.35
C VAL A 66 -11.93 3.53 -12.02
N GLU A 67 -11.82 3.00 -13.23
CA GLU A 67 -12.92 2.42 -14.00
C GLU A 67 -13.44 1.11 -13.38
N GLN A 68 -12.67 0.47 -12.49
CA GLN A 68 -13.11 -0.69 -11.72
C GLN A 68 -14.05 -0.35 -10.56
N LEU A 69 -14.27 0.92 -10.25
CA LEU A 69 -15.08 1.33 -9.11
C LEU A 69 -16.58 1.36 -9.48
N PRO A 70 -17.48 0.86 -8.61
CA PRO A 70 -17.19 0.24 -7.31
C PRO A 70 -16.61 -1.17 -7.43
N LEU A 71 -15.57 -1.46 -6.65
CA LEU A 71 -14.90 -2.76 -6.63
C LEU A 71 -15.47 -3.62 -5.49
N ASP A 72 -16.50 -4.40 -5.81
CA ASP A 72 -17.17 -5.31 -4.89
C ASP A 72 -16.52 -6.71 -4.91
N ILE A 73 -16.36 -7.31 -3.73
CA ILE A 73 -15.77 -8.64 -3.56
C ILE A 73 -16.66 -9.76 -4.10
N ASP A 74 -17.98 -9.56 -4.06
CA ASP A 74 -18.97 -10.55 -4.49
C ASP A 74 -19.36 -10.41 -5.98
N ALA A 75 -18.83 -9.41 -6.67
CA ALA A 75 -19.14 -9.16 -8.07
C ALA A 75 -18.41 -10.11 -9.02
N ASN A 76 -19.13 -10.55 -10.06
CA ASN A 76 -18.52 -11.21 -11.22
C ASN A 76 -17.56 -10.22 -11.90
N GLY A 77 -16.24 -10.42 -11.68
CA GLY A 77 -15.21 -9.52 -12.19
C GLY A 77 -14.29 -8.89 -11.13
N TYR A 78 -14.23 -9.46 -9.91
CA TYR A 78 -13.30 -9.03 -8.87
C TYR A 78 -11.83 -9.29 -9.26
N PHE A 79 -11.19 -8.26 -9.83
CA PHE A 79 -9.78 -8.30 -10.27
C PHE A 79 -8.97 -7.13 -9.68
N PRO A 80 -8.80 -7.07 -8.34
CA PRO A 80 -8.06 -6.00 -7.68
C PRO A 80 -6.58 -5.99 -8.11
N LEU A 81 -5.92 -4.85 -7.89
CA LEU A 81 -4.46 -4.77 -7.86
C LEU A 81 -3.92 -5.52 -6.64
N PHE A 82 -4.51 -5.26 -5.47
CA PHE A 82 -4.26 -5.99 -4.23
C PHE A 82 -5.61 -6.37 -3.59
N PRO A 83 -5.87 -7.66 -3.33
CA PRO A 83 -7.16 -8.08 -2.80
C PRO A 83 -7.38 -7.66 -1.34
N LEU A 84 -8.64 -7.72 -0.89
CA LEU A 84 -8.99 -7.59 0.52
C LEU A 84 -8.18 -8.59 1.35
N GLY A 85 -7.68 -8.15 2.50
CA GLY A 85 -6.86 -8.98 3.37
C GLY A 85 -5.41 -9.18 2.90
N PHE A 86 -5.00 -8.56 1.78
CA PHE A 86 -3.61 -8.60 1.33
C PHE A 86 -2.69 -7.86 2.30
N GLY A 87 -1.49 -8.38 2.51
CA GLY A 87 -0.42 -7.74 3.26
C GLY A 87 0.76 -8.68 3.29
N LEU A 88 1.94 -8.20 2.92
CA LEU A 88 3.15 -9.00 2.98
C LEU A 88 3.59 -9.16 4.45
N LYS A 89 4.30 -10.25 4.74
CA LYS A 89 5.02 -10.43 6.01
C LYS A 89 6.51 -10.31 5.70
N LEU A 90 7.25 -9.63 6.57
CA LEU A 90 8.71 -9.68 6.59
C LEU A 90 9.19 -10.84 7.47
#